data_AF-A0AAW1UC02-F1
#
_entry.id   AF-A0AAW1UC02-F1
#
_cell.length_a   1.000
_cell.length_b   1.000
_cell.length_c   1.000
_cell.angle_alpha   90.00
_cell.angle_beta   90.00
_cell.angle_gamma   90.00
#
_symmetry.space_group_name_H-M   'P 1'
#
loop_
_entity.id
_entity.type
_entity.pdbx_description
1 polymer ?
#
loop_
_entity_poly.entity_id
_entity_poly.type
_entity_poly.pdbx_seq_one_letter_code
_entity_poly.pdbx_strand_id
1 'polypeptide(L)'
;MLSWFWNNENHGEIPNGTNINNKIKFSIGKEEHTVNPDDVSPETTLNDYLRNKLYLTGTKKMCYEGGCGSCVVSVIKPGDEKAMAINSCLVSIGTCHGWMIETIEGIGGPLSKYHPVQEALAKFNGTQCGFCSPGMVMNMYALCKDGKPTMAQVENSFGGNLCRCTGYRPILSAFKSLCKDASPELLGSYPDIEDFVITNPKSKFGQNEEFHIEKPLEVNFKKSSWTKVTTLKSLLDALSQLGDEIYMLVAGNTAKGVYNLPEPTTYIDVIDVKELISYQITTKIVTLGANMSLTSTIELFKRVAQMNSSFAHLKTMADHIDLIANVPVRNVGTLAGNLMIKRMHHEFASDIFLLFETFSAKLVIVDKNGVEATTNMLKFLNYDMKLKVIKAIQIPAVNSNYKYKTFKIMPRAQNAHAIVNAGFVFQLKDNIVKNATIVYGHINPDFVHATATEKYLTGKELFNNYTLQGAFASLSRELKTDLVLPEPGPEFRKQLAIALFYKAVISLAPAGNLSPKNRSAGALLQRPISSGVQDYETNESLYPLTKAIPKLEALAQTSGQAEYVEDIPDRPHQLHAKFVLAAAPANSKIISIDATAALASIQLYFTCMRIYHFS
;
A
#
# COMPACT_ATOMS: atom_id res chain seq x y z
N MET A 1 -0.57 -8.06 2.61
CA MET A 1 -0.64 -8.13 1.14
C MET A 1 -1.09 -9.54 0.80
N LEU A 2 -1.88 -9.73 -0.26
CA LEU A 2 -2.74 -10.90 -0.49
C LEU A 2 -2.03 -12.25 -0.66
N SER A 3 -2.57 -13.27 0.01
CA SER A 3 -3.27 -14.47 -0.48
C SER A 3 -2.90 -15.26 -1.75
N TRP A 4 -3.12 -16.59 -1.68
CA TRP A 4 -2.57 -17.70 -2.49
C TRP A 4 -3.68 -18.40 -3.28
N PHE A 5 -3.43 -19.05 -4.43
CA PHE A 5 -4.41 -19.87 -5.17
C PHE A 5 -3.75 -20.97 -6.04
N TRP A 6 -4.50 -22.04 -6.35
CA TRP A 6 -4.19 -23.10 -7.34
C TRP A 6 -5.45 -23.45 -8.16
N ASN A 7 -5.29 -23.64 -9.48
CA ASN A 7 -6.36 -24.01 -10.42
C ASN A 7 -6.50 -25.54 -10.57
N ASN A 8 -7.74 -26.06 -10.55
CA ASN A 8 -8.30 -26.84 -11.66
C ASN A 8 -9.80 -27.10 -11.49
N GLU A 9 -10.46 -27.29 -12.63
CA GLU A 9 -11.90 -27.47 -12.82
C GLU A 9 -12.47 -28.71 -12.09
N ASN A 10 -13.49 -28.50 -11.26
CA ASN A 10 -14.75 -29.27 -11.23
C ASN A 10 -15.66 -28.77 -10.10
N HIS A 11 -16.93 -28.55 -10.42
CA HIS A 11 -17.97 -28.16 -9.47
C HIS A 11 -18.40 -29.35 -8.61
N GLY A 12 -18.16 -29.27 -7.30
CA GLY A 12 -18.68 -30.22 -6.30
C GLY A 12 -19.41 -29.46 -5.19
N GLU A 13 -20.61 -29.93 -4.84
CA GLU A 13 -21.44 -29.40 -3.75
C GLU A 13 -20.80 -29.65 -2.37
N ILE A 14 -20.90 -28.67 -1.47
CA ILE A 14 -20.33 -28.71 -0.11
C ILE A 14 -21.29 -29.46 0.83
N PRO A 15 -20.82 -30.42 1.65
CA PRO A 15 -21.67 -31.17 2.56
C PRO A 15 -22.05 -30.36 3.82
N ASN A 16 -23.33 -30.45 4.19
CA ASN A 16 -23.91 -29.85 5.40
C ASN A 16 -23.25 -30.41 6.69
N GLY A 17 -22.46 -29.57 7.37
CA GLY A 17 -21.93 -29.82 8.70
C GLY A 17 -22.25 -28.66 9.66
N THR A 18 -23.01 -28.96 10.72
CA THR A 18 -23.16 -28.23 12.00
C THR A 18 -22.94 -26.70 11.99
N ASN A 19 -24.05 -25.96 12.05
CA ASN A 19 -24.14 -24.50 12.24
C ASN A 19 -23.41 -24.02 13.51
N ILE A 20 -22.13 -23.64 13.38
CA ILE A 20 -21.47 -22.70 14.28
C ILE A 20 -21.33 -21.39 13.50
N ASN A 21 -22.41 -20.63 13.38
CA ASN A 21 -22.36 -19.32 12.71
C ASN A 21 -21.89 -18.25 13.71
N ASN A 22 -20.57 -18.19 13.93
CA ASN A 22 -20.01 -16.99 14.55
C ASN A 22 -20.20 -15.80 13.61
N LYS A 23 -20.35 -14.60 14.16
CA LYS A 23 -20.58 -13.38 13.39
C LYS A 23 -19.37 -12.48 13.45
N ILE A 24 -19.06 -11.81 12.34
CA ILE A 24 -18.04 -10.75 12.34
C ILE A 24 -18.59 -9.57 13.12
N LYS A 25 -17.86 -9.18 14.16
CA LYS A 25 -18.16 -8.01 14.99
C LYS A 25 -17.03 -7.01 14.97
N PHE A 26 -17.33 -5.73 14.89
CA PHE A 26 -16.39 -4.62 14.96
C PHE A 26 -17.11 -3.38 15.51
N SER A 27 -16.38 -2.33 15.86
CA SER A 27 -17.00 -1.08 16.33
C SER A 27 -16.78 0.08 15.36
N ILE A 28 -17.78 0.96 15.29
CA ILE A 28 -17.64 2.29 14.70
C ILE A 28 -17.82 3.31 15.83
N GLY A 29 -16.73 3.99 16.19
CA GLY A 29 -16.70 4.80 17.41
C GLY A 29 -17.04 3.96 18.65
N LYS A 30 -18.21 4.21 19.26
CA LYS A 30 -18.69 3.49 20.45
C LYS A 30 -19.73 2.41 20.14
N GLU A 31 -20.19 2.32 18.90
CA GLU A 31 -21.27 1.42 18.52
C GLU A 31 -20.69 0.09 18.00
N GLU A 32 -21.14 -1.04 18.55
CA GLU A 32 -20.81 -2.37 18.01
C GLU A 32 -21.71 -2.67 16.82
N HIS A 33 -21.09 -3.11 15.73
CA HIS A 33 -21.77 -3.60 14.54
C HIS A 33 -21.51 -5.10 14.37
N THR A 34 -22.57 -5.84 14.10
CA THR A 34 -22.52 -7.27 13.79
C THR A 34 -22.91 -7.48 12.33
N VAL A 35 -22.02 -8.09 11.55
CA VAL A 35 -22.25 -8.40 10.14
C VAL A 35 -23.14 -9.63 10.03
N ASN A 36 -24.16 -9.53 9.18
CA ASN A 36 -24.93 -10.69 8.74
C ASN A 36 -24.27 -11.32 7.51
N PRO A 37 -23.72 -12.55 7.59
CA PRO A 37 -23.04 -13.18 6.45
C PRO A 37 -23.97 -13.50 5.27
N ASP A 38 -25.29 -13.50 5.47
CA ASP A 38 -26.25 -13.67 4.37
C ASP A 38 -26.40 -12.41 3.49
N ASP A 39 -26.02 -11.24 4.02
CA ASP A 39 -26.21 -9.95 3.36
C ASP A 39 -24.97 -9.46 2.62
N VAL A 40 -23.83 -10.15 2.79
CA VAL A 40 -22.53 -9.78 2.25
C VAL A 40 -21.80 -11.01 1.71
N SER A 41 -20.63 -10.79 1.11
CA SER A 41 -19.68 -11.84 0.72
C SER A 41 -18.28 -11.51 1.27
N PRO A 42 -17.33 -12.45 1.27
CA PRO A 42 -15.93 -12.16 1.59
C PRO A 42 -15.32 -11.05 0.74
N GLU A 43 -15.88 -10.83 -0.46
CA GLU A 43 -15.44 -9.81 -1.39
C GLU A 43 -15.92 -8.41 -1.00
N THR A 44 -16.95 -8.31 -0.15
CA THR A 44 -17.52 -7.04 0.33
C THR A 44 -16.46 -6.24 1.07
N THR A 45 -16.17 -5.05 0.56
CA THR A 45 -15.18 -4.17 1.15
C THR A 45 -15.77 -3.46 2.37
N LEU A 46 -14.92 -3.03 3.31
CA LEU A 46 -15.33 -2.18 4.43
C LEU A 46 -16.01 -0.92 3.90
N ASN A 47 -15.51 -0.32 2.82
CA ASN A 47 -16.14 0.84 2.20
C ASN A 47 -17.57 0.55 1.70
N ASP A 48 -17.76 -0.57 1.01
CA ASP A 48 -19.09 -1.00 0.55
C ASP A 48 -20.04 -1.27 1.71
N TYR A 49 -19.55 -1.87 2.79
CA TYR A 49 -20.35 -2.10 3.97
C TYR A 49 -20.79 -0.78 4.63
N LEU A 50 -19.86 0.15 4.83
CA LEU A 50 -20.14 1.47 5.39
C LEU A 50 -21.21 2.21 4.57
N ARG A 51 -21.06 2.25 3.25
CA ARG A 51 -21.93 3.01 2.36
C ARG A 51 -23.28 2.32 2.12
N ASN A 52 -23.28 1.02 1.84
CA ASN A 52 -24.46 0.34 1.30
C ASN A 52 -25.24 -0.45 2.36
N LYS A 53 -24.65 -0.74 3.53
CA LYS A 53 -25.32 -1.42 4.64
C LYS A 53 -25.58 -0.49 5.82
N LEU A 54 -24.64 0.40 6.12
CA LEU A 54 -24.76 1.35 7.23
C LEU A 54 -25.16 2.77 6.80
N TYR A 55 -25.20 3.05 5.49
CA TYR A 55 -25.54 4.37 4.94
C TYR A 55 -24.64 5.51 5.45
N LEU A 56 -23.40 5.18 5.85
CA LEU A 56 -22.33 6.13 6.18
C LEU A 56 -21.56 6.51 4.91
N THR A 57 -22.13 7.45 4.16
CA THR A 57 -21.69 7.80 2.80
C THR A 57 -20.62 8.88 2.74
N GLY A 58 -20.19 9.45 3.88
CA GLY A 58 -19.12 10.43 3.95
C GLY A 58 -17.77 9.87 3.52
N THR A 59 -17.51 8.59 3.79
CA THR A 59 -16.33 7.89 3.26
C THR A 59 -16.53 7.57 1.77
N LYS A 60 -15.78 8.25 0.90
CA LYS A 60 -16.02 8.22 -0.56
C LYS A 60 -15.28 7.09 -1.27
N LYS A 61 -15.88 6.58 -2.35
CA LYS A 61 -15.35 5.51 -3.20
C LYS A 61 -14.97 6.07 -4.58
N MET A 62 -13.83 5.67 -5.15
CA MET A 62 -13.40 6.21 -6.45
C MET A 62 -12.54 5.25 -7.27
N CYS A 63 -11.30 4.97 -6.82
CA CYS A 63 -10.32 4.24 -7.64
C CYS A 63 -10.31 2.72 -7.40
N TYR A 64 -10.83 2.25 -6.26
CA TYR A 64 -10.87 0.82 -5.86
C TYR A 64 -9.51 0.12 -5.69
N GLU A 65 -8.40 0.82 -5.91
CA GLU A 65 -7.04 0.26 -5.89
C GLU A 65 -6.13 0.90 -4.82
N GLY A 66 -6.69 1.68 -3.89
CA GLY A 66 -5.93 2.36 -2.82
C GLY A 66 -5.04 3.52 -3.28
N GLY A 67 -5.13 3.94 -4.55
CA GLY A 67 -4.30 4.99 -5.13
C GLY A 67 -4.75 6.43 -4.86
N CYS A 68 -6.06 6.66 -4.61
CA CYS A 68 -6.61 8.02 -4.50
C CYS A 68 -6.83 8.55 -3.07
N GLY A 69 -6.93 7.66 -2.08
CA GLY A 69 -7.10 8.04 -0.67
C GLY A 69 -8.46 8.65 -0.28
N SER A 70 -9.47 8.64 -1.16
CA SER A 70 -10.82 9.17 -0.84
C SER A 70 -11.55 8.35 0.23
N CYS A 71 -11.23 7.06 0.30
CA CYS A 71 -11.87 6.07 1.16
C CYS A 71 -11.15 5.87 2.50
N VAL A 72 -10.28 6.81 2.90
CA VAL A 72 -9.47 6.63 4.11
C VAL A 72 -10.34 6.68 5.36
N VAL A 73 -10.14 5.73 6.26
CA VAL A 73 -10.70 5.68 7.61
C VAL A 73 -9.58 5.45 8.62
N SER A 74 -9.83 5.76 9.90
CA SER A 74 -8.89 5.49 11.00
C SER A 74 -9.28 4.17 11.66
N VAL A 75 -8.29 3.31 11.95
CA VAL A 75 -8.51 1.99 12.53
C VAL A 75 -7.52 1.72 13.66
N ILE A 76 -8.00 1.11 14.74
CA ILE A 76 -7.19 0.42 15.75
C ILE A 76 -7.55 -1.06 15.67
N LYS A 77 -6.54 -1.93 15.50
CA LYS A 77 -6.73 -3.39 15.45
C LYS A 77 -6.69 -3.99 16.87
N PRO A 78 -7.24 -5.20 17.07
CA PRO A 78 -7.07 -5.93 18.32
C PRO A 78 -5.59 -6.02 18.73
N GLY A 79 -5.28 -5.58 19.95
CA GLY A 79 -3.92 -5.62 20.50
C GLY A 79 -2.99 -4.50 20.04
N ASP A 80 -3.39 -3.65 19.10
CA ASP A 80 -2.64 -2.44 18.73
C ASP A 80 -3.04 -1.27 19.64
N GLU A 81 -2.07 -0.47 20.06
CA GLU A 81 -2.31 0.76 20.83
C GLU A 81 -2.51 1.99 19.92
N LYS A 82 -2.05 1.90 18.67
CA LYS A 82 -1.96 3.03 17.74
C LYS A 82 -3.00 2.94 16.64
N ALA A 83 -3.62 4.09 16.36
CA ALA A 83 -4.49 4.22 15.21
C ALA A 83 -3.67 4.29 13.92
N MET A 84 -4.20 3.72 12.84
CA MET A 84 -3.61 3.76 11.52
C MET A 84 -4.64 4.20 10.48
N ALA A 85 -4.21 5.01 9.52
CA ALA A 85 -5.01 5.28 8.33
C ALA A 85 -5.00 4.04 7.42
N ILE A 86 -6.16 3.67 6.87
CA ILE A 86 -6.27 2.58 5.88
C ILE A 86 -7.19 2.96 4.72
N ASN A 87 -7.02 2.34 3.56
CA ASN A 87 -7.98 2.44 2.46
C ASN A 87 -9.12 1.43 2.67
N SER A 88 -10.29 1.89 3.12
CA SER A 88 -11.44 1.00 3.36
C SER A 88 -11.92 0.25 2.10
N CYS A 89 -11.65 0.74 0.90
CA CYS A 89 -11.98 0.03 -0.35
C CYS A 89 -11.14 -1.23 -0.60
N LEU A 90 -10.02 -1.40 0.11
CA LEU A 90 -9.15 -2.56 -0.04
C LEU A 90 -9.32 -3.57 1.10
N VAL A 91 -9.97 -3.21 2.19
CA VAL A 91 -10.15 -4.11 3.35
C VAL A 91 -11.44 -4.91 3.18
N SER A 92 -11.35 -6.24 3.29
CA SER A 92 -12.54 -7.10 3.35
C SER A 92 -13.24 -6.93 4.69
N ILE A 93 -14.57 -6.93 4.69
CA ILE A 93 -15.36 -6.93 5.91
C ILE A 93 -15.05 -8.14 6.80
N GLY A 94 -14.64 -9.28 6.22
CA GLY A 94 -14.21 -10.47 6.95
C GLY A 94 -13.01 -10.24 7.87
N THR A 95 -12.10 -9.34 7.49
CA THR A 95 -10.89 -9.02 8.28
C THR A 95 -11.21 -8.14 9.49
N CYS A 96 -12.31 -7.38 9.46
CA CYS A 96 -12.61 -6.33 10.43
C CYS A 96 -12.97 -6.85 11.83
N HIS A 97 -13.03 -8.16 12.07
CA HIS A 97 -13.40 -8.68 13.38
C HIS A 97 -12.50 -8.12 14.50
N GLY A 98 -13.13 -7.51 15.51
CA GLY A 98 -12.48 -6.88 16.66
C GLY A 98 -11.87 -5.50 16.38
N TRP A 99 -11.98 -4.98 15.16
CA TRP A 99 -11.43 -3.67 14.82
C TRP A 99 -12.28 -2.54 15.40
N MET A 100 -11.61 -1.47 15.83
CA MET A 100 -12.25 -0.20 16.16
C MET A 100 -12.03 0.76 15.00
N ILE A 101 -13.12 1.24 14.41
CA ILE A 101 -13.12 2.05 13.19
C ILE A 101 -13.67 3.44 13.53
N GLU A 102 -13.01 4.49 13.03
CA GLU A 102 -13.52 5.85 13.06
C GLU A 102 -13.67 6.35 11.62
N THR A 103 -14.86 6.84 11.28
CA THR A 103 -15.19 7.42 9.97
C THR A 103 -15.29 8.94 10.05
N ILE A 104 -15.46 9.61 8.91
CA ILE A 104 -15.55 11.07 8.85
C ILE A 104 -16.76 11.62 9.64
N GLU A 105 -17.86 10.87 9.65
CA GLU A 105 -19.08 11.20 10.38
C GLU A 105 -18.87 11.10 11.90
N GLY A 106 -18.03 10.16 12.34
CA GLY A 106 -17.80 9.87 13.74
C GLY A 106 -16.92 10.89 14.48
N ILE A 107 -16.16 11.72 13.77
CA ILE A 107 -15.24 12.68 14.41
C ILE A 107 -15.84 14.08 14.63
N GLY A 108 -16.96 14.41 13.98
CA GLY A 108 -17.59 15.73 14.12
C GLY A 108 -18.54 16.07 12.96
N GLY A 109 -19.56 16.89 13.24
CA GLY A 109 -20.56 17.37 12.29
C GLY A 109 -21.46 18.45 12.90
N PRO A 110 -22.55 18.90 12.24
CA PRO A 110 -23.47 19.95 12.71
C PRO A 110 -24.22 19.63 14.00
N LEU A 111 -24.47 18.34 14.28
CA LEU A 111 -25.12 17.89 15.51
C LEU A 111 -24.13 17.73 16.67
N SER A 112 -22.83 17.87 16.39
CA SER A 112 -21.75 17.83 17.37
C SER A 112 -20.82 19.03 17.12
N LYS A 113 -19.63 19.04 17.73
CA LYS A 113 -18.61 20.03 17.38
C LYS A 113 -17.78 19.47 16.23
N TYR A 114 -17.52 20.27 15.19
CA TYR A 114 -16.59 19.88 14.13
C TYR A 114 -15.18 19.64 14.71
N HIS A 115 -14.49 18.64 14.17
CA HIS A 115 -13.13 18.35 14.56
C HIS A 115 -12.19 19.45 14.02
N PRO A 116 -11.13 19.86 14.76
CA PRO A 116 -10.19 20.89 14.30
C PRO A 116 -9.60 20.65 12.91
N VAL A 117 -9.37 19.39 12.55
CA VAL A 117 -8.92 18.99 11.21
C VAL A 117 -9.97 19.31 10.12
N GLN A 118 -11.25 19.11 10.40
CA GLN A 118 -12.36 19.44 9.48
C GLN A 118 -12.46 20.96 9.29
N GLU A 119 -12.37 21.71 10.39
CA GLU A 119 -12.44 23.18 10.39
C GLU A 119 -11.22 23.80 9.69
N ALA A 120 -10.02 23.32 9.97
CA ALA A 120 -8.79 23.80 9.35
C ALA A 120 -8.86 23.65 7.82
N LEU A 121 -9.25 22.46 7.33
CA LEU A 121 -9.34 22.22 5.90
C LEU A 121 -10.39 23.11 5.22
N ALA A 122 -11.53 23.35 5.88
CA ALA A 122 -12.58 24.24 5.37
C ALA A 122 -12.11 25.70 5.33
N LYS A 123 -11.54 26.20 6.44
CA LYS A 123 -11.13 27.60 6.61
C LYS A 123 -10.02 28.02 5.66
N PHE A 124 -9.05 27.14 5.41
CA PHE A 124 -7.93 27.42 4.52
C PHE A 124 -8.26 27.25 3.03
N ASN A 125 -9.54 27.09 2.66
CA ASN A 125 -10.00 26.80 1.30
C ASN A 125 -9.36 25.53 0.73
N GLY A 126 -9.11 24.54 1.59
CA GLY A 126 -8.56 23.24 1.24
C GLY A 126 -9.58 22.29 0.58
N THR A 127 -10.80 22.76 0.33
CA THR A 127 -11.87 22.02 -0.32
C THR A 127 -12.50 22.84 -1.45
N GLN A 128 -12.69 22.20 -2.61
CA GLN A 128 -13.39 22.77 -3.78
C GLN A 128 -14.55 21.87 -4.19
N CYS A 129 -14.30 20.81 -4.99
CA CYS A 129 -15.36 19.86 -5.33
C CYS A 129 -15.83 19.07 -4.10
N GLY A 130 -14.93 18.84 -3.12
CA GLY A 130 -15.21 18.23 -1.83
C GLY A 130 -15.10 16.71 -1.77
N PHE A 131 -15.03 16.02 -2.91
CA PHE A 131 -15.07 14.55 -2.94
C PHE A 131 -13.86 13.89 -2.26
N CYS A 132 -12.67 14.49 -2.35
CA CYS A 132 -11.47 13.99 -1.67
C CYS A 132 -11.36 14.43 -0.21
N SER A 133 -12.15 15.41 0.22
CA SER A 133 -12.00 16.09 1.52
C SER A 133 -12.16 15.14 2.72
N PRO A 134 -13.14 14.22 2.75
CA PRO A 134 -13.25 13.23 3.83
C PRO A 134 -11.99 12.39 4.03
N GLY A 135 -11.43 11.86 2.94
CA GLY A 135 -10.20 11.07 2.99
C GLY A 135 -8.97 11.88 3.42
N MET A 136 -8.89 13.16 3.04
CA MET A 136 -7.83 14.08 3.50
C MET A 136 -7.93 14.30 5.01
N VAL A 137 -9.14 14.58 5.52
CA VAL A 137 -9.39 14.78 6.95
C VAL A 137 -9.06 13.52 7.73
N MET A 138 -9.56 12.35 7.31
CA MET A 138 -9.32 11.11 8.05
C MET A 138 -7.86 10.68 8.06
N ASN A 139 -7.09 10.97 6.99
CA ASN A 139 -5.66 10.70 7.01
C ASN A 139 -4.91 11.63 7.99
N MET A 140 -5.23 12.93 8.00
CA MET A 140 -4.66 13.86 8.98
C MET A 140 -5.05 13.47 10.42
N TYR A 141 -6.31 13.12 10.61
CA TYR A 141 -6.86 12.71 11.90
C TYR A 141 -6.11 11.50 12.47
N ALA A 142 -5.93 10.45 11.68
CA ALA A 142 -5.15 9.28 12.09
C ALA A 142 -3.68 9.64 12.39
N LEU A 143 -3.06 10.52 11.59
CA LEU A 143 -1.69 10.99 11.83
C LEU A 143 -1.55 11.73 13.18
N CYS A 144 -2.57 12.49 13.60
CA CYS A 144 -2.56 13.22 14.87
C CYS A 144 -2.82 12.35 16.11
N LYS A 145 -3.25 11.09 15.95
CA LYS A 145 -3.50 10.19 17.10
C LYS A 145 -2.24 9.84 17.87
N ASP A 146 -1.09 9.90 17.22
CA ASP A 146 0.24 9.73 17.83
C ASP A 146 0.84 11.05 18.38
N GLY A 147 0.01 12.10 18.49
CA GLY A 147 0.40 13.45 18.91
C GLY A 147 0.60 14.41 17.74
N LYS A 148 1.08 15.64 18.02
CA LYS A 148 1.29 16.66 16.98
C LYS A 148 2.35 16.23 15.96
N PRO A 149 2.02 16.09 14.67
CA PRO A 149 2.99 15.76 13.64
C PRO A 149 3.92 16.95 13.32
N THR A 150 5.03 16.67 12.63
CA THR A 150 5.82 17.69 11.94
C THR A 150 5.27 17.98 10.55
N MET A 151 5.60 19.15 9.99
CA MET A 151 5.25 19.49 8.60
C MET A 151 5.80 18.48 7.59
N ALA A 152 6.97 17.88 7.89
CA ALA A 152 7.56 16.81 7.08
C ALA A 152 6.75 15.51 7.13
N GLN A 153 6.25 15.13 8.30
CA GLN A 153 5.37 13.97 8.46
C GLN A 153 4.05 14.15 7.72
N VAL A 154 3.48 15.37 7.76
CA VAL A 154 2.30 15.73 6.98
C VAL A 154 2.58 15.52 5.48
N GLU A 155 3.61 16.17 4.90
CA GLU A 155 3.90 15.98 3.47
C GLU A 155 4.12 14.52 3.07
N ASN A 156 4.77 13.71 3.92
CA ASN A 156 4.98 12.29 3.65
C ASN A 156 3.69 11.46 3.70
N SER A 157 2.75 11.81 4.59
CA SER A 157 1.50 11.06 4.78
C SER A 157 0.51 11.25 3.62
N PHE A 158 0.53 12.42 2.97
CA PHE A 158 -0.45 12.78 1.93
C PHE A 158 -0.08 12.30 0.51
N GLY A 159 1.01 11.55 0.32
CA GLY A 159 1.35 10.96 -0.99
C GLY A 159 0.28 10.02 -1.57
N GLY A 160 -0.66 9.55 -0.73
CA GLY A 160 -1.77 8.68 -1.11
C GLY A 160 -3.13 9.36 -1.29
N ASN A 161 -3.25 10.66 -1.02
CA ASN A 161 -4.51 11.38 -1.16
C ASN A 161 -4.45 12.28 -2.40
N LEU A 162 -5.27 11.98 -3.41
CA LEU A 162 -5.29 12.72 -4.65
C LEU A 162 -6.35 13.81 -4.64
N CYS A 163 -5.98 15.01 -5.09
CA CYS A 163 -6.91 16.12 -5.30
C CYS A 163 -6.69 16.70 -6.68
N ARG A 164 -7.77 16.83 -7.46
CA ARG A 164 -7.72 17.38 -8.81
C ARG A 164 -8.01 18.88 -8.90
N CYS A 165 -8.58 19.46 -7.85
CA CYS A 165 -9.11 20.83 -7.88
C CYS A 165 -8.19 21.86 -7.20
N THR A 166 -7.68 21.57 -6.00
CA THR A 166 -7.08 22.59 -5.12
C THR A 166 -5.62 22.91 -5.42
N GLY A 167 -4.93 22.06 -6.19
CA GLY A 167 -3.47 22.17 -6.37
C GLY A 167 -2.67 21.90 -5.09
N TYR A 168 -3.26 21.27 -4.07
CA TYR A 168 -2.67 20.86 -2.79
C TYR A 168 -2.19 21.96 -1.84
N ARG A 169 -1.77 23.14 -2.35
CA ARG A 169 -1.26 24.24 -1.51
C ARG A 169 -2.18 24.57 -0.32
N PRO A 170 -3.48 24.85 -0.48
CA PRO A 170 -4.34 25.19 0.66
C PRO A 170 -4.55 24.02 1.62
N ILE A 171 -4.53 22.77 1.13
CA ILE A 171 -4.61 21.56 1.96
C ILE A 171 -3.39 21.45 2.86
N LEU A 172 -2.19 21.61 2.28
CA LEU A 172 -0.94 21.57 3.04
C LEU A 172 -0.84 22.72 4.03
N SER A 173 -1.28 23.94 3.67
CA SER A 173 -1.36 25.06 4.62
C SER A 173 -2.26 24.73 5.81
N ALA A 174 -3.45 24.17 5.55
CA ALA A 174 -4.41 23.78 6.59
C ALA A 174 -3.86 22.75 7.58
N PHE A 175 -3.16 21.73 7.08
CA PHE A 175 -2.65 20.66 7.92
C PHE A 175 -1.31 21.02 8.58
N LYS A 176 -0.48 21.82 7.92
CA LYS A 176 0.76 22.33 8.51
C LYS A 176 0.51 23.32 9.65
N SER A 177 -0.60 24.06 9.64
CA SER A 177 -0.96 24.91 10.79
C SER A 177 -1.28 24.11 12.06
N LEU A 178 -1.47 22.79 11.95
CA LEU A 178 -1.70 21.87 13.07
C LEU A 178 -0.41 21.14 13.52
N CYS A 179 0.74 21.45 12.91
CA CYS A 179 2.01 20.81 13.21
C CYS A 179 2.75 21.49 14.37
N LYS A 180 3.57 20.72 15.09
CA LYS A 180 4.37 21.26 16.21
C LYS A 180 5.50 22.21 15.80
N ASP A 181 5.92 22.14 14.53
CA ASP A 181 6.96 22.97 13.92
C ASP A 181 6.36 23.99 12.93
N ALA A 182 5.06 24.29 13.04
CA ALA A 182 4.39 25.31 12.22
C ALA A 182 5.03 26.69 12.43
N SER A 183 5.16 27.46 11.34
CA SER A 183 5.69 28.82 11.43
C SER A 183 4.66 29.78 12.05
N PRO A 184 5.09 30.88 12.70
CA PRO A 184 4.16 31.88 13.26
C PRO A 184 3.19 32.46 12.23
N GLU A 185 3.61 32.60 10.97
CA GLU A 185 2.76 33.09 9.89
C GLU A 185 1.62 32.12 9.56
N LEU A 186 1.83 30.80 9.74
CA LEU A 186 0.79 29.78 9.60
C LEU A 186 -0.13 29.72 10.84
N LEU A 187 0.43 29.99 12.03
CA LEU A 187 -0.27 29.95 13.31
C LEU A 187 -1.20 31.15 13.55
N GLY A 188 -0.92 32.32 12.96
CA GLY A 188 -1.78 33.52 13.04
C GLY A 188 -3.23 33.33 12.52
N SER A 189 -3.57 32.11 12.08
CA SER A 189 -4.86 31.72 11.51
C SER A 189 -5.62 30.62 12.28
N TYR A 190 -5.10 30.00 13.35
CA TYR A 190 -5.84 28.95 14.11
C TYR A 190 -5.36 28.78 15.58
N PRO A 191 -6.23 28.36 16.53
CA PRO A 191 -5.82 28.03 17.91
C PRO A 191 -4.94 26.77 17.97
N ASP A 192 -4.21 26.57 19.07
CA ASP A 192 -3.35 25.39 19.21
C ASP A 192 -4.19 24.10 19.29
N ILE A 193 -3.73 23.00 18.68
CA ILE A 193 -4.44 21.71 18.68
C ILE A 193 -4.63 21.12 20.09
N GLU A 194 -3.81 21.53 21.08
CA GLU A 194 -3.97 21.17 22.51
C GLU A 194 -4.98 22.05 23.24
N ASP A 195 -5.32 23.23 22.71
CA ASP A 195 -6.38 24.09 23.27
C ASP A 195 -7.76 23.51 22.99
N PHE A 196 -7.84 22.59 22.04
CA PHE A 196 -8.99 21.75 21.84
C PHE A 196 -8.86 20.55 22.77
N VAL A 197 -9.92 20.28 23.52
CA VAL A 197 -10.14 18.94 24.05
C VAL A 197 -10.29 18.04 22.82
N ILE A 198 -9.16 17.56 22.27
CA ILE A 198 -9.12 16.19 21.78
C ILE A 198 -9.65 15.47 23.00
N THR A 199 -10.90 15.01 22.93
CA THR A 199 -11.32 13.97 23.85
C THR A 199 -10.39 12.84 23.47
N ASN A 200 -9.21 12.84 24.07
CA ASN A 200 -8.35 11.71 24.15
C ASN A 200 -9.32 10.69 24.71
N PRO A 201 -9.72 9.67 23.94
CA PRO A 201 -10.48 8.63 24.51
C PRO A 201 -9.48 7.83 25.38
N LYS A 202 -9.00 8.46 26.48
CA LYS A 202 -9.30 7.90 27.79
C LYS A 202 -10.83 7.89 28.01
N SER A 203 -11.61 7.47 26.99
CA SER A 203 -12.79 6.70 27.24
C SER A 203 -12.22 5.56 28.05
N LYS A 204 -12.53 5.60 29.33
CA LYS A 204 -13.04 4.43 30.01
C LYS A 204 -14.08 3.79 29.07
N PHE A 205 -13.61 3.09 28.03
CA PHE A 205 -14.28 1.88 27.62
C PHE A 205 -14.38 1.08 28.93
N GLY A 206 -15.56 0.52 29.18
CA GLY A 206 -15.70 -0.50 30.22
C GLY A 206 -14.47 -1.39 30.12
N GLN A 207 -13.80 -1.58 31.26
CA GLN A 207 -12.66 -2.47 31.48
C GLN A 207 -12.33 -3.27 30.23
N ASN A 208 -11.15 -3.08 29.62
CA ASN A 208 -10.58 -3.94 28.59
C ASN A 208 -11.22 -5.35 28.61
N GLU A 209 -12.35 -5.53 27.94
CA GLU A 209 -12.67 -6.83 27.41
C GLU A 209 -11.73 -6.84 26.23
N GLU A 210 -10.49 -7.24 26.51
CA GLU A 210 -9.57 -7.66 25.47
C GLU A 210 -10.43 -8.55 24.57
N PHE A 211 -10.63 -8.13 23.31
CA PHE A 211 -11.17 -9.01 22.30
C PHE A 211 -10.14 -10.11 22.11
N HIS A 212 -10.15 -11.06 23.05
CA HIS A 212 -9.30 -12.21 23.09
C HIS A 212 -9.91 -13.19 22.11
N ILE A 213 -9.41 -13.13 20.88
CA ILE A 213 -9.66 -14.17 19.88
C ILE A 213 -8.83 -15.40 20.31
N GLU A 214 -9.27 -16.09 21.36
CA GLU A 214 -8.66 -17.35 21.83
C GLU A 214 -8.96 -18.50 20.88
N LYS A 215 -10.06 -18.43 20.12
CA LYS A 215 -10.49 -19.44 19.16
C LYS A 215 -10.56 -18.86 17.75
N PRO A 216 -10.21 -19.63 16.71
CA PRO A 216 -10.42 -19.21 15.33
C PRO A 216 -11.87 -18.78 15.10
N LEU A 217 -12.06 -17.64 14.44
CA LEU A 217 -13.39 -17.21 14.00
C LEU A 217 -13.69 -17.88 12.68
N GLU A 218 -14.73 -18.71 12.63
CA GLU A 218 -15.25 -19.33 11.41
C GLU A 218 -16.61 -18.74 11.04
N VAL A 219 -16.74 -18.31 9.79
CA VAL A 219 -17.95 -17.67 9.26
C VAL A 219 -18.27 -18.26 7.90
N ASN A 220 -19.49 -18.76 7.75
CA ASN A 220 -19.99 -19.26 6.47
C ASN A 220 -20.84 -18.20 5.78
N PHE A 221 -20.42 -17.78 4.59
CA PHE A 221 -21.23 -17.01 3.66
C PHE A 221 -21.95 -17.97 2.69
N LYS A 222 -22.91 -17.45 1.93
CA LYS A 222 -23.74 -18.24 1.01
C LYS A 222 -23.00 -19.19 0.06
N LYS A 223 -21.78 -18.84 -0.37
CA LYS A 223 -20.98 -19.62 -1.34
C LYS A 223 -19.52 -19.83 -0.93
N SER A 224 -19.14 -19.40 0.28
CA SER A 224 -17.73 -19.33 0.67
C SER A 224 -17.58 -19.27 2.19
N SER A 225 -16.44 -19.69 2.72
CA SER A 225 -16.13 -19.66 4.15
C SER A 225 -14.99 -18.68 4.45
N TRP A 226 -14.95 -18.19 5.70
CA TRP A 226 -13.88 -17.34 6.21
C TRP A 226 -13.44 -17.80 7.59
N THR A 227 -12.15 -18.08 7.73
CA THR A 227 -11.52 -18.53 8.97
C THR A 227 -10.42 -17.56 9.37
N LYS A 228 -10.57 -16.90 10.53
CA LYS A 228 -9.53 -16.03 11.10
C LYS A 228 -8.68 -16.82 12.09
N VAL A 229 -7.36 -16.80 11.90
CA VAL A 229 -6.39 -17.52 12.74
C VAL A 229 -5.39 -16.56 13.39
N THR A 230 -4.97 -16.88 14.61
CA THR A 230 -4.08 -16.02 15.45
C THR A 230 -2.73 -16.65 15.79
N THR A 231 -2.52 -17.92 15.43
CA THR A 231 -1.27 -18.64 15.68
C THR A 231 -0.82 -19.40 14.43
N LEU A 232 0.48 -19.66 14.30
CA LEU A 232 0.99 -20.44 13.18
C LEU A 232 0.41 -21.85 13.21
N LYS A 233 0.26 -22.45 14.39
CA LYS A 233 -0.34 -23.77 14.54
C LYS A 233 -1.75 -23.83 13.95
N SER A 234 -2.64 -22.93 14.33
CA SER A 234 -4.01 -22.92 13.79
C SER A 234 -4.07 -22.62 12.30
N LEU A 235 -3.13 -21.85 11.76
CA LEU A 235 -2.97 -21.67 10.31
C LEU A 235 -2.59 -22.99 9.61
N LEU A 236 -1.62 -23.73 10.13
CA LEU A 236 -1.21 -25.01 9.54
C LEU A 236 -2.32 -26.06 9.66
N ASP A 237 -3.02 -26.10 10.79
CA ASP A 237 -4.18 -26.96 11.00
C ASP A 237 -5.27 -26.66 9.97
N ALA A 238 -5.61 -25.37 9.74
CA ALA A 238 -6.56 -24.97 8.71
C ALA A 238 -6.10 -25.38 7.30
N LEU A 239 -4.83 -25.17 6.96
CA LEU A 239 -4.25 -25.61 5.67
C LEU A 239 -4.30 -27.14 5.49
N SER A 240 -4.18 -27.91 6.57
CA SER A 240 -4.22 -29.37 6.49
C SER A 240 -5.60 -29.92 6.11
N GLN A 241 -6.66 -29.16 6.39
CA GLN A 241 -8.06 -29.54 6.19
C GLN A 241 -8.63 -29.18 4.81
N LEU A 242 -7.96 -28.30 4.05
CA LEU A 242 -8.46 -27.75 2.79
C LEU A 242 -8.66 -28.77 1.64
N GLY A 243 -8.04 -29.94 1.69
CA GLY A 243 -8.12 -30.91 0.58
C GLY A 243 -7.72 -30.28 -0.78
N ASP A 244 -8.67 -30.27 -1.72
CA ASP A 244 -8.55 -29.68 -3.06
C ASP A 244 -9.33 -28.35 -3.23
N GLU A 245 -9.76 -27.71 -2.13
CA GLU A 245 -10.47 -26.43 -2.18
C GLU A 245 -9.64 -25.29 -2.77
N ILE A 246 -10.34 -24.34 -3.41
CA ILE A 246 -9.76 -23.08 -3.87
C ILE A 246 -9.74 -22.11 -2.68
N TYR A 247 -8.56 -21.96 -2.08
CA TYR A 247 -8.40 -21.16 -0.86
C TYR A 247 -7.58 -19.89 -1.09
N MET A 248 -7.61 -18.98 -0.11
CA MET A 248 -6.94 -17.68 -0.15
C MET A 248 -6.48 -17.23 1.25
N LEU A 249 -5.16 -17.10 1.50
CA LEU A 249 -4.65 -16.52 2.77
C LEU A 249 -4.72 -14.98 2.83
N VAL A 250 -5.75 -14.41 3.45
CA VAL A 250 -5.94 -12.96 3.49
C VAL A 250 -5.06 -12.30 4.55
N ALA A 251 -4.39 -11.21 4.17
CA ALA A 251 -3.75 -10.28 5.09
C ALA A 251 -4.18 -8.85 4.70
N GLY A 252 -3.25 -7.95 4.38
CA GLY A 252 -3.60 -6.58 3.97
C GLY A 252 -4.46 -6.37 2.72
N ASN A 253 -4.76 -7.42 1.93
CA ASN A 253 -5.70 -7.36 0.81
C ASN A 253 -5.41 -6.29 -0.32
N THR A 254 -4.21 -5.69 -0.37
CA THR A 254 -3.98 -4.42 -1.11
C THR A 254 -3.80 -4.49 -2.63
N ALA A 255 -3.60 -5.66 -3.23
CA ALA A 255 -3.44 -5.82 -4.68
C ALA A 255 -4.73 -6.26 -5.40
N LYS A 256 -5.82 -6.43 -4.66
CA LYS A 256 -7.11 -6.91 -5.15
C LYS A 256 -7.73 -5.96 -6.17
N GLY A 257 -7.51 -4.65 -5.99
CA GLY A 257 -7.95 -3.63 -6.95
C GLY A 257 -7.14 -3.58 -8.24
N VAL A 258 -6.04 -4.35 -8.35
CA VAL A 258 -5.08 -4.26 -9.47
C VAL A 258 -5.01 -5.56 -10.26
N TYR A 259 -4.96 -6.70 -9.58
CA TYR A 259 -4.89 -8.02 -10.22
C TYR A 259 -6.21 -8.76 -10.05
N ASN A 260 -6.74 -9.28 -11.17
CA ASN A 260 -7.90 -10.15 -11.15
C ASN A 260 -7.48 -11.51 -10.60
N LEU A 261 -8.04 -11.89 -9.46
CA LEU A 261 -7.84 -13.21 -8.85
C LEU A 261 -9.12 -14.04 -9.04
N PRO A 262 -9.02 -15.37 -9.19
CA PRO A 262 -10.19 -16.26 -9.15
C PRO A 262 -10.95 -16.08 -7.84
N GLU A 263 -12.27 -16.30 -7.83
CA GLU A 263 -13.07 -16.27 -6.60
C GLU A 263 -12.83 -17.55 -5.78
N PRO A 264 -12.19 -17.49 -4.59
CA PRO A 264 -12.00 -18.65 -3.72
C PRO A 264 -13.30 -19.03 -3.03
N THR A 265 -13.40 -20.32 -2.72
CA THR A 265 -14.42 -20.85 -1.82
C THR A 265 -14.02 -20.67 -0.36
N THR A 266 -12.73 -20.61 -0.05
CA THR A 266 -12.24 -20.61 1.34
C THR A 266 -11.23 -19.49 1.59
N TYR A 267 -11.48 -18.65 2.58
CA TYR A 267 -10.61 -17.56 2.96
C TYR A 267 -10.02 -17.81 4.35
N ILE A 268 -8.70 -17.68 4.50
CA ILE A 268 -8.02 -17.81 5.79
C ILE A 268 -7.36 -16.47 6.12
N ASP A 269 -7.92 -15.73 7.06
CA ASP A 269 -7.35 -14.46 7.53
C ASP A 269 -6.18 -14.73 8.49
N VAL A 270 -4.99 -14.32 8.05
CA VAL A 270 -3.70 -14.51 8.72
C VAL A 270 -3.12 -13.21 9.27
N ILE A 271 -3.89 -12.11 9.28
CA ILE A 271 -3.36 -10.78 9.63
C ILE A 271 -2.83 -10.70 11.07
N ASP A 272 -3.41 -11.48 11.99
CA ASP A 272 -3.09 -11.46 13.43
C ASP A 272 -2.27 -12.67 13.90
N VAL A 273 -1.67 -13.42 12.97
CA VAL A 273 -0.81 -14.57 13.32
C VAL A 273 0.49 -14.07 13.95
N LYS A 274 0.62 -14.23 15.27
CA LYS A 274 1.70 -13.65 16.10
C LYS A 274 3.10 -13.99 15.59
N GLU A 275 3.34 -15.24 15.21
CA GLU A 275 4.64 -15.70 14.73
C GLU A 275 5.02 -15.05 13.40
N LEU A 276 4.04 -14.74 12.54
CA LEU A 276 4.26 -14.11 11.25
C LEU A 276 4.41 -12.58 11.33
N ILE A 277 4.15 -11.94 12.48
CA ILE A 277 4.38 -10.50 12.70
C ILE A 277 5.51 -10.21 13.69
N SER A 278 6.08 -11.26 14.30
CA SER A 278 7.22 -11.17 15.22
C SER A 278 8.54 -10.94 14.49
N TYR A 279 9.59 -10.53 15.22
CA TYR A 279 10.95 -10.44 14.69
C TYR A 279 11.99 -10.87 15.72
N GLN A 280 13.16 -11.29 15.25
CA GLN A 280 14.30 -11.66 16.07
C GLN A 280 15.58 -11.05 15.50
N ILE A 281 16.45 -10.55 16.38
CA ILE A 281 17.70 -9.91 16.01
C ILE A 281 18.84 -10.67 16.66
N THR A 282 19.79 -11.13 15.86
CA THR A 282 21.05 -11.73 16.31
C THR A 282 22.23 -10.85 15.87
N THR A 283 23.45 -11.23 16.23
CA THR A 283 24.66 -10.52 15.78
C THR A 283 24.92 -10.64 14.28
N LYS A 284 24.35 -11.66 13.61
CA LYS A 284 24.62 -11.98 12.20
C LYS A 284 23.42 -11.85 11.28
N ILE A 285 22.20 -11.98 11.80
CA ILE A 285 20.97 -12.05 11.02
C ILE A 285 19.85 -11.30 11.75
N VAL A 286 19.05 -10.54 10.99
CA VAL A 286 17.73 -10.07 11.40
C VAL A 286 16.68 -10.97 10.73
N THR A 287 15.82 -11.59 11.53
CA THR A 287 14.71 -12.42 11.08
C THR A 287 13.41 -11.67 11.27
N LEU A 288 12.66 -11.50 10.19
CA LEU A 288 11.35 -10.83 10.17
C LEU A 288 10.26 -11.87 9.95
N GLY A 289 9.17 -11.78 10.69
CA GLY A 289 7.93 -12.46 10.34
C GLY A 289 7.41 -11.95 9.01
N ALA A 290 6.92 -12.84 8.15
CA ALA A 290 6.59 -12.47 6.78
C ALA A 290 5.32 -11.60 6.66
N ASN A 291 4.41 -11.61 7.64
CA ASN A 291 3.24 -10.75 7.67
C ASN A 291 3.47 -9.38 8.30
N MET A 292 4.70 -9.02 8.70
CA MET A 292 4.99 -7.65 9.10
C MET A 292 4.54 -6.65 8.02
N SER A 293 3.88 -5.57 8.46
CA SER A 293 3.48 -4.49 7.56
C SER A 293 4.71 -3.75 7.01
N LEU A 294 4.58 -3.08 5.88
CA LEU A 294 5.67 -2.25 5.36
C LEU A 294 6.01 -1.11 6.32
N THR A 295 5.01 -0.51 6.97
CA THR A 295 5.21 0.55 7.97
C THR A 295 6.02 0.04 9.18
N SER A 296 5.61 -1.07 9.79
CA SER A 296 6.33 -1.68 10.92
C SER A 296 7.75 -2.12 10.52
N THR A 297 7.93 -2.56 9.29
CA THR A 297 9.26 -2.92 8.75
C THR A 297 10.16 -1.69 8.62
N ILE A 298 9.66 -0.56 8.10
CA ILE A 298 10.41 0.70 8.02
C ILE A 298 10.88 1.14 9.40
N GLU A 299 9.98 1.12 10.39
CA GLU A 299 10.28 1.53 11.77
C GLU A 299 11.35 0.63 12.41
N LEU A 300 11.18 -0.69 12.29
CA LEU A 300 12.14 -1.66 12.79
C LEU A 300 13.50 -1.47 12.14
N PHE A 301 13.56 -1.34 10.81
CA PHE A 301 14.80 -1.16 10.07
C PHE A 301 15.55 0.11 10.46
N LYS A 302 14.84 1.23 10.61
CA LYS A 302 15.43 2.49 11.10
C LYS A 302 16.00 2.32 12.50
N ARG A 303 15.26 1.67 13.40
CA ARG A 303 15.69 1.40 14.78
C ARG A 303 16.93 0.52 14.84
N VAL A 304 16.93 -0.61 14.13
CA VAL A 304 18.04 -1.57 14.14
C VAL A 304 19.31 -0.97 13.52
N ALA A 305 19.18 -0.22 12.43
CA ALA A 305 20.30 0.46 11.80
C ALA A 305 20.96 1.51 12.70
N GLN A 306 20.18 2.16 13.58
CA GLN A 306 20.72 3.11 14.57
C GLN A 306 21.45 2.40 15.71
N MET A 307 20.98 1.24 16.15
CA MET A 307 21.54 0.50 17.29
C MET A 307 22.75 -0.37 16.92
N ASN A 308 22.85 -0.83 15.67
CA ASN A 308 23.91 -1.75 15.23
C ASN A 308 24.44 -1.39 13.85
N SER A 309 25.71 -0.98 13.80
CA SER A 309 26.40 -0.60 12.56
C SER A 309 26.51 -1.74 11.54
N SER A 310 26.48 -2.99 11.98
CA SER A 310 26.46 -4.18 11.09
C SER A 310 25.14 -4.32 10.31
N PHE A 311 24.11 -3.57 10.72
CA PHE A 311 22.80 -3.51 10.05
C PHE A 311 22.49 -2.11 9.51
N ALA A 312 23.51 -1.26 9.31
CA ALA A 312 23.31 0.09 8.77
C ALA A 312 22.60 0.10 7.40
N HIS A 313 22.71 -0.99 6.61
CA HIS A 313 22.03 -1.17 5.33
C HIS A 313 20.51 -1.20 5.44
N LEU A 314 19.96 -1.61 6.60
CA LEU A 314 18.52 -1.60 6.84
C LEU A 314 17.93 -0.20 6.76
N LYS A 315 18.69 0.85 7.12
CA LYS A 315 18.24 2.24 6.91
C LYS A 315 18.01 2.53 5.42
N THR A 316 18.92 2.09 4.54
CA THR A 316 18.75 2.25 3.09
C THR A 316 17.57 1.46 2.57
N MET A 317 17.34 0.25 3.08
CA MET A 317 16.13 -0.51 2.76
C MET A 317 14.87 0.23 3.23
N ALA A 318 14.86 0.77 4.45
CA ALA A 318 13.72 1.54 4.98
C ALA A 318 13.42 2.78 4.14
N ASP A 319 14.45 3.55 3.77
CA ASP A 319 14.31 4.73 2.92
C ASP A 319 13.76 4.36 1.53
N HIS A 320 14.10 3.18 1.00
CA HIS A 320 13.53 2.66 -0.25
C HIS A 320 12.08 2.18 -0.08
N ILE A 321 11.77 1.45 0.99
CA ILE A 321 10.40 0.96 1.28
C ILE A 321 9.42 2.13 1.46
N ASP A 322 9.88 3.28 1.98
CA ASP A 322 9.05 4.48 2.12
C ASP A 322 8.59 5.06 0.76
N LEU A 323 9.28 4.72 -0.34
CA LEU A 323 8.87 5.06 -1.71
C LEU A 323 7.81 4.09 -2.28
N ILE A 324 7.46 3.02 -1.56
CA ILE A 324 6.47 2.03 -1.99
C ILE A 324 5.08 2.50 -1.63
N ALA A 325 4.22 2.67 -2.64
CA ALA A 325 2.83 3.08 -2.47
C ALA A 325 2.69 4.35 -1.60
N ASN A 326 1.65 4.39 -0.76
CA ASN A 326 1.35 5.45 0.19
C ASN A 326 1.16 4.88 1.60
N VAL A 327 1.13 5.74 2.63
CA VAL A 327 1.06 5.32 4.05
C VAL A 327 -0.14 4.40 4.33
N PRO A 328 -1.39 4.73 3.95
CA PRO A 328 -2.52 3.82 4.13
C PRO A 328 -2.35 2.42 3.54
N VAL A 329 -1.76 2.32 2.34
CA VAL A 329 -1.42 1.01 1.74
C VAL A 329 -0.31 0.31 2.52
N ARG A 330 0.72 1.02 2.97
CA ARG A 330 1.86 0.45 3.73
C ARG A 330 1.47 -0.06 5.13
N ASN A 331 0.47 0.55 5.76
CA ASN A 331 -0.02 0.17 7.09
C ASN A 331 -0.62 -1.25 7.14
N VAL A 332 -1.17 -1.72 6.02
CA VAL A 332 -1.76 -3.07 5.91
C VAL A 332 -1.00 -3.98 4.94
N GLY A 333 -0.27 -3.42 3.97
CA GLY A 333 0.54 -4.18 3.03
C GLY A 333 1.65 -4.95 3.75
N THR A 334 1.81 -6.24 3.45
CA THR A 334 2.76 -7.14 4.16
C THR A 334 3.90 -7.59 3.25
N LEU A 335 5.04 -7.96 3.84
CA LEU A 335 6.19 -8.47 3.08
C LEU A 335 5.84 -9.73 2.27
N ALA A 336 5.20 -10.72 2.92
CA ALA A 336 4.81 -11.99 2.32
C ALA A 336 3.96 -11.79 1.07
N GLY A 337 2.92 -10.97 1.16
CA GLY A 337 2.06 -10.78 0.00
C GLY A 337 2.71 -10.00 -1.12
N ASN A 338 3.66 -9.09 -0.82
CA ASN A 338 4.43 -8.44 -1.89
C ASN A 338 5.25 -9.46 -2.68
N LEU A 339 5.91 -10.38 -1.97
CA LEU A 339 6.69 -11.46 -2.55
C LEU A 339 5.79 -12.46 -3.32
N MET A 340 4.64 -12.81 -2.78
CA MET A 340 3.68 -13.70 -3.45
C MET A 340 3.16 -13.11 -4.75
N ILE A 341 2.86 -11.80 -4.80
CA ILE A 341 2.48 -11.14 -6.06
C ILE A 341 3.62 -11.23 -7.07
N LYS A 342 4.87 -10.93 -6.69
CA LYS A 342 6.02 -11.06 -7.60
C LYS A 342 6.21 -12.48 -8.14
N ARG A 343 5.90 -13.49 -7.31
CA ARG A 343 5.94 -14.90 -7.71
C ARG A 343 4.81 -15.25 -8.70
N MET A 344 3.60 -14.74 -8.50
CA MET A 344 2.44 -15.03 -9.37
C MET A 344 2.46 -14.21 -10.67
N HIS A 345 2.91 -12.97 -10.57
CA HIS A 345 3.00 -11.97 -11.62
C HIS A 345 4.46 -11.56 -11.75
N HIS A 346 5.21 -12.28 -12.58
CA HIS A 346 6.64 -12.05 -12.76
C HIS A 346 6.90 -10.62 -13.28
N GLU A 347 5.98 -10.04 -14.04
CA GLU A 347 6.02 -8.65 -14.48
C GLU A 347 5.93 -7.62 -13.34
N PHE A 348 5.43 -7.99 -12.15
CA PHE A 348 5.27 -7.06 -11.04
C PHE A 348 6.63 -6.47 -10.61
N ALA A 349 6.73 -5.13 -10.65
CA ALA A 349 7.92 -4.37 -10.27
C ALA A 349 8.10 -4.30 -8.74
N SER A 350 8.33 -5.44 -8.09
CA SER A 350 8.48 -5.55 -6.64
C SER A 350 9.80 -4.95 -6.13
N ASP A 351 9.69 -3.82 -5.41
CA ASP A 351 10.80 -3.23 -4.68
C ASP A 351 11.25 -4.09 -3.48
N ILE A 352 10.33 -4.83 -2.83
CA ILE A 352 10.67 -5.71 -1.69
C ILE A 352 11.52 -6.89 -2.16
N PHE A 353 11.11 -7.54 -3.26
CA PHE A 353 11.90 -8.62 -3.87
C PHE A 353 13.28 -8.12 -4.28
N LEU A 354 13.34 -6.95 -4.95
CA LEU A 354 14.59 -6.31 -5.34
C LEU A 354 15.51 -6.09 -4.13
N LEU A 355 15.01 -5.48 -3.05
CA LEU A 355 15.80 -5.20 -1.85
C LEU A 355 16.29 -6.49 -1.19
N PHE A 356 15.45 -7.52 -1.09
CA PHE A 356 15.82 -8.79 -0.48
C PHE A 356 16.84 -9.56 -1.30
N GLU A 357 16.74 -9.55 -2.64
CA GLU A 357 17.78 -10.13 -3.48
C GLU A 357 19.08 -9.32 -3.39
N THR A 358 19.00 -7.98 -3.41
CA THR A 358 20.16 -7.07 -3.28
C THR A 358 21.01 -7.38 -2.05
N PHE A 359 20.37 -7.66 -0.92
CA PHE A 359 21.04 -7.94 0.34
C PHE A 359 21.10 -9.45 0.67
N SER A 360 20.93 -10.33 -0.33
CA SER A 360 21.06 -11.79 -0.18
C SER A 360 20.21 -12.38 0.94
N ALA A 361 19.00 -11.84 1.13
CA ALA A 361 18.07 -12.35 2.13
C ALA A 361 17.56 -13.75 1.74
N LYS A 362 17.18 -14.53 2.76
CA LYS A 362 16.64 -15.89 2.61
C LYS A 362 15.20 -15.94 3.11
N LEU A 363 14.39 -16.78 2.49
CA LEU A 363 13.02 -17.05 2.93
C LEU A 363 12.99 -18.38 3.68
N VAL A 364 12.29 -18.39 4.81
CA VAL A 364 11.90 -19.60 5.53
C VAL A 364 10.44 -19.88 5.17
N ILE A 365 10.21 -21.02 4.53
CA ILE A 365 8.90 -21.50 4.10
C ILE A 365 8.51 -22.68 4.97
N VAL A 366 7.26 -22.74 5.41
CA VAL A 366 6.72 -23.85 6.20
C VAL A 366 5.53 -24.45 5.47
N ASP A 367 5.44 -25.78 5.44
CA ASP A 367 4.29 -26.50 4.88
C ASP A 367 3.20 -26.78 5.92
N LYS A 368 2.05 -27.29 5.46
CA LYS A 368 0.93 -27.69 6.34
C LYS A 368 1.29 -28.70 7.43
N ASN A 369 2.39 -29.44 7.31
CA ASN A 369 2.85 -30.41 8.30
C ASN A 369 3.87 -29.82 9.28
N GLY A 370 4.21 -28.53 9.13
CA GLY A 370 5.21 -27.85 9.94
C GLY A 370 6.66 -28.07 9.47
N VAL A 371 6.88 -28.64 8.28
CA VAL A 371 8.22 -28.85 7.74
C VAL A 371 8.75 -27.53 7.17
N GLU A 372 9.91 -27.08 7.66
CA GLU A 372 10.55 -25.86 7.21
C GLU A 372 11.59 -26.11 6.11
N ALA A 373 11.61 -25.22 5.12
CA ALA A 373 12.64 -25.16 4.09
C ALA A 373 13.13 -23.72 3.91
N THR A 374 14.43 -23.56 3.64
CA THR A 374 15.02 -22.26 3.34
C THR A 374 15.34 -22.12 1.85
N THR A 375 14.97 -21.00 1.24
CA THR A 375 15.26 -20.69 -0.18
C THR A 375 15.73 -19.24 -0.36
N ASN A 376 16.27 -18.90 -1.54
CA ASN A 376 16.62 -17.53 -1.93
C ASN A 376 15.53 -16.91 -2.83
N MET A 377 15.62 -15.62 -3.14
CA MET A 377 14.55 -14.92 -3.87
C MET A 377 14.38 -15.44 -5.30
N LEU A 378 15.48 -15.67 -6.04
CA LEU A 378 15.38 -16.17 -7.43
C LEU A 378 14.76 -17.57 -7.51
N LYS A 379 15.16 -18.50 -6.63
CA LYS A 379 14.53 -19.83 -6.57
C LYS A 379 13.08 -19.76 -6.11
N PHE A 380 12.74 -18.79 -5.27
CA PHE A 380 11.37 -18.59 -4.79
C PHE A 380 10.38 -18.25 -5.92
N LEU A 381 10.80 -17.56 -6.98
CA LEU A 381 9.93 -17.23 -8.14
C LEU A 381 9.22 -18.45 -8.74
N ASN A 382 9.86 -19.62 -8.69
CA ASN A 382 9.35 -20.88 -9.24
C ASN A 382 9.05 -21.94 -8.15
N TYR A 383 9.08 -21.56 -6.87
CA TYR A 383 8.91 -22.50 -5.75
C TYR A 383 7.44 -22.89 -5.59
N ASP A 384 7.11 -24.18 -5.46
CA ASP A 384 5.72 -24.60 -5.24
C ASP A 384 5.21 -24.18 -3.85
N MET A 385 4.25 -23.28 -3.87
CA MET A 385 3.65 -22.63 -2.72
C MET A 385 2.29 -23.24 -2.31
N LYS A 386 1.83 -24.33 -2.95
CA LYS A 386 0.59 -25.03 -2.56
C LYS A 386 0.68 -25.52 -1.11
N LEU A 387 -0.29 -25.14 -0.28
CA LEU A 387 -0.39 -25.49 1.15
C LEU A 387 0.87 -25.17 1.96
N LYS A 388 1.56 -24.08 1.59
CA LYS A 388 2.74 -23.57 2.29
C LYS A 388 2.56 -22.09 2.62
N VAL A 389 3.39 -21.60 3.54
CA VAL A 389 3.39 -20.22 4.02
C VAL A 389 4.82 -19.71 4.08
N ILE A 390 5.05 -18.46 3.66
CA ILE A 390 6.32 -17.79 3.96
C ILE A 390 6.27 -17.46 5.46
N LYS A 391 7.07 -18.16 6.27
CA LYS A 391 7.12 -17.96 7.72
C LYS A 391 7.92 -16.71 8.07
N ALA A 392 9.14 -16.61 7.52
CA ALA A 392 10.07 -15.57 7.89
C ALA A 392 11.02 -15.17 6.75
N ILE A 393 11.61 -13.99 6.86
CA ILE A 393 12.66 -13.46 5.99
C ILE A 393 13.91 -13.19 6.83
N GLN A 394 15.05 -13.76 6.43
CA GLN A 394 16.33 -13.64 7.11
C GLN A 394 17.26 -12.72 6.32
N ILE A 395 17.66 -11.59 6.91
CA ILE A 395 18.52 -10.58 6.30
C ILE A 395 19.89 -10.63 7.01
N PRO A 396 21.00 -10.90 6.28
CA PRO A 396 22.32 -10.99 6.87
C PRO A 396 22.90 -9.63 7.25
N ALA A 397 23.80 -9.60 8.23
CA ALA A 397 24.61 -8.45 8.56
C ALA A 397 25.57 -8.09 7.41
N VAL A 398 25.76 -6.79 7.20
CA VAL A 398 26.63 -6.22 6.17
C VAL A 398 27.69 -5.37 6.88
N ASN A 399 28.96 -5.80 6.80
CA ASN A 399 30.05 -5.10 7.47
C ASN A 399 30.52 -3.84 6.70
N SER A 400 31.47 -3.11 7.28
CA SER A 400 31.98 -1.84 6.73
C SER A 400 32.70 -1.94 5.37
N ASN A 401 33.10 -3.15 4.94
CA ASN A 401 33.76 -3.37 3.65
C ASN A 401 32.76 -3.38 2.47
N TYR A 402 31.45 -3.34 2.76
CA TYR A 402 30.43 -3.26 1.75
C TYR A 402 30.01 -1.81 1.49
N LYS A 403 29.88 -1.47 0.22
CA LYS A 403 29.31 -0.23 -0.28
C LYS A 403 28.05 -0.57 -1.04
N TYR A 404 26.96 0.14 -0.80
CA TYR A 404 25.68 -0.21 -1.41
C TYR A 404 24.83 1.01 -1.72
N LYS A 405 23.99 0.87 -2.74
CA LYS A 405 23.04 1.89 -3.18
C LYS A 405 21.83 1.22 -3.81
N THR A 406 20.65 1.79 -3.59
CA THR A 406 19.41 1.33 -4.22
C THR A 406 18.70 2.52 -4.85
N PHE A 407 17.98 2.28 -5.93
CA PHE A 407 17.21 3.31 -6.63
C PHE A 407 15.84 2.78 -7.00
N LYS A 408 14.86 3.68 -6.95
CA LYS A 408 13.52 3.49 -7.47
C LYS A 408 13.18 4.70 -8.33
N ILE A 409 13.21 4.54 -9.65
CA ILE A 409 12.86 5.62 -10.58
C ILE A 409 11.40 5.49 -10.93
N MET A 410 10.63 6.55 -10.75
CA MET A 410 9.17 6.55 -10.85
C MET A 410 8.72 7.75 -11.69
N PRO A 411 7.53 7.69 -12.32
CA PRO A 411 6.96 8.85 -13.03
C PRO A 411 6.56 10.00 -12.08
N ARG A 412 6.41 9.72 -10.78
CA ARG A 412 6.17 10.69 -9.70
C ARG A 412 6.86 10.24 -8.41
N ALA A 413 7.16 11.16 -7.51
CA ALA A 413 8.02 10.92 -6.35
C ALA A 413 7.49 9.88 -5.34
N GLN A 414 6.18 9.62 -5.31
CA GLN A 414 5.53 8.66 -4.41
C GLN A 414 4.31 8.03 -5.06
N ASN A 415 3.80 6.94 -4.48
CA ASN A 415 2.56 6.29 -4.90
C ASN A 415 2.58 5.88 -6.39
N ALA A 416 3.71 5.38 -6.89
CA ALA A 416 3.86 4.89 -8.26
C ALA A 416 4.73 3.64 -8.30
N HIS A 417 4.48 2.79 -9.31
CA HIS A 417 5.38 1.71 -9.67
C HIS A 417 6.68 2.28 -10.24
N ALA A 418 7.76 1.51 -10.09
CA ALA A 418 9.05 1.89 -10.64
C ALA A 418 9.04 1.71 -12.16
N ILE A 419 9.55 2.69 -12.91
CA ILE A 419 9.95 2.49 -14.31
C ILE A 419 11.13 1.53 -14.37
N VAL A 420 12.13 1.77 -13.52
CA VAL A 420 13.23 0.85 -13.22
C VAL A 420 13.58 1.01 -11.75
N ASN A 421 13.69 -0.11 -11.04
CA ASN A 421 14.29 -0.17 -9.71
C ASN A 421 15.57 -1.00 -9.77
N ALA A 422 16.55 -0.63 -8.94
CA ALA A 422 17.90 -1.18 -9.00
C ALA A 422 18.53 -1.27 -7.62
N GLY A 423 19.33 -2.32 -7.41
CA GLY A 423 20.10 -2.54 -6.20
C GLY A 423 21.55 -2.89 -6.52
N PHE A 424 22.47 -2.26 -5.80
CA PHE A 424 23.91 -2.41 -5.98
C PHE A 424 24.57 -2.65 -4.63
N VAL A 425 25.35 -3.72 -4.51
CA VAL A 425 26.22 -4.02 -3.38
C VAL A 425 27.60 -4.37 -3.91
N PHE A 426 28.64 -3.76 -3.35
CA PHE A 426 30.03 -4.02 -3.69
C PHE A 426 30.82 -4.29 -2.41
N GLN A 427 31.41 -5.47 -2.32
CA GLN A 427 32.43 -5.76 -1.31
C GLN A 427 33.78 -5.30 -1.83
N LEU A 428 34.36 -4.28 -1.23
CA LEU A 428 35.60 -3.66 -1.70
C LEU A 428 36.76 -3.96 -0.76
N LYS A 429 37.95 -4.19 -1.35
CA LYS A 429 39.24 -4.14 -0.66
C LYS A 429 40.14 -3.23 -1.48
N ASP A 430 40.53 -2.08 -0.93
CA ASP A 430 41.38 -1.09 -1.62
C ASP A 430 40.82 -0.69 -3.01
N ASN A 431 39.50 -0.41 -3.05
CA ASN A 431 38.72 -0.14 -4.28
C ASN A 431 38.60 -1.31 -5.28
N ILE A 432 39.23 -2.45 -5.01
CA ILE A 432 39.12 -3.66 -5.82
C ILE A 432 37.87 -4.44 -5.40
N VAL A 433 37.04 -4.82 -6.37
CA VAL A 433 35.81 -5.57 -6.14
C VAL A 433 36.15 -7.02 -5.79
N LYS A 434 35.76 -7.48 -4.61
CA LYS A 434 35.82 -8.89 -4.20
C LYS A 434 34.54 -9.63 -4.59
N ASN A 435 33.41 -9.01 -4.33
CA ASN A 435 32.09 -9.52 -4.71
C ASN A 435 31.20 -8.33 -5.07
N ALA A 436 30.23 -8.56 -5.96
CA ALA A 436 29.24 -7.59 -6.35
C ALA A 436 27.87 -8.26 -6.45
N THR A 437 26.82 -7.52 -6.13
CA THR A 437 25.43 -7.87 -6.39
C THR A 437 24.81 -6.70 -7.13
N ILE A 438 24.34 -6.94 -8.35
CA ILE A 438 23.78 -5.96 -9.26
C ILE A 438 22.46 -6.51 -9.76
N VAL A 439 21.37 -5.90 -9.30
CA VAL A 439 20.02 -6.39 -9.63
C VAL A 439 19.13 -5.27 -10.13
N TYR A 440 18.22 -5.62 -11.05
CA TYR A 440 17.24 -4.73 -11.63
C TYR A 440 15.87 -5.40 -11.70
N GLY A 441 14.83 -4.65 -11.33
CA GLY A 441 13.45 -5.00 -11.66
C GLY A 441 12.93 -4.16 -12.81
N HIS A 442 11.82 -4.63 -13.38
CA HIS A 442 11.10 -3.97 -14.49
C HIS A 442 11.94 -3.69 -15.75
N ILE A 443 12.93 -4.56 -15.98
CA ILE A 443 13.67 -4.66 -17.26
C ILE A 443 13.01 -5.70 -18.16
N ASN A 444 12.64 -6.84 -17.58
CA ASN A 444 11.83 -7.91 -18.15
C ASN A 444 11.13 -8.65 -17.00
N PRO A 445 10.19 -9.59 -17.28
CA PRO A 445 9.43 -10.28 -16.24
C PRO A 445 10.31 -11.17 -15.34
N ASP A 446 11.35 -11.78 -15.89
CA ASP A 446 12.18 -12.78 -15.20
C ASP A 446 13.08 -12.21 -14.08
N PHE A 447 13.10 -10.88 -13.88
CA PHE A 447 14.00 -10.17 -12.98
C PHE A 447 15.49 -10.32 -13.40
N VAL A 448 16.25 -9.23 -13.36
CA VAL A 448 17.64 -9.26 -13.82
C VAL A 448 18.58 -9.27 -12.62
N HIS A 449 19.33 -10.36 -12.46
CA HIS A 449 20.52 -10.43 -11.63
C HIS A 449 21.74 -10.46 -12.57
N ALA A 450 22.53 -9.38 -12.60
CA ALA A 450 23.54 -9.12 -13.61
C ALA A 450 24.87 -9.86 -13.35
N THR A 451 24.78 -11.19 -13.24
CA THR A 451 25.88 -12.09 -12.86
C THR A 451 27.08 -12.03 -13.83
N ALA A 452 26.87 -11.76 -15.12
CA ALA A 452 27.97 -11.63 -16.07
C ALA A 452 28.78 -10.35 -15.79
N THR A 453 28.07 -9.26 -15.48
CA THR A 453 28.68 -7.98 -15.12
C THR A 453 29.38 -8.05 -13.76
N GLU A 454 28.80 -8.76 -12.78
CA GLU A 454 29.45 -9.02 -11.48
C GLU A 454 30.78 -9.77 -11.66
N LYS A 455 30.78 -10.86 -12.43
CA LYS A 455 32.00 -11.64 -12.75
C LYS A 455 33.04 -10.78 -13.45
N TYR A 456 32.62 -9.89 -14.35
CA TYR A 456 33.53 -8.97 -15.02
C TYR A 456 34.22 -8.01 -14.05
N LEU A 457 33.51 -7.56 -13.00
CA LEU A 457 34.01 -6.62 -12.01
C LEU A 457 34.93 -7.27 -10.98
N THR A 458 34.75 -8.56 -10.67
CA THR A 458 35.58 -9.28 -9.69
C THR A 458 37.07 -9.14 -10.01
N GLY A 459 37.84 -8.68 -9.01
CA GLY A 459 39.28 -8.46 -9.12
C GLY A 459 39.68 -7.15 -9.80
N LYS A 460 38.73 -6.29 -10.21
CA LYS A 460 39.02 -4.99 -10.83
C LYS A 460 38.76 -3.82 -9.89
N GLU A 461 39.42 -2.71 -10.15
CA GLU A 461 39.20 -1.45 -9.47
C GLU A 461 37.87 -0.82 -9.93
N LEU A 462 36.93 -0.60 -9.00
CA LEU A 462 35.57 -0.13 -9.31
C LEU A 462 35.54 1.30 -9.87
N PHE A 463 36.41 2.17 -9.36
CA PHE A 463 36.41 3.61 -9.68
C PHE A 463 37.34 3.97 -10.85
N ASN A 464 37.62 3.00 -11.73
CA ASN A 464 38.49 3.16 -12.89
C ASN A 464 37.67 3.27 -14.18
N ASN A 465 38.01 4.22 -15.06
CA ASN A 465 37.27 4.47 -16.30
C ASN A 465 37.26 3.26 -17.26
N TYR A 466 38.37 2.51 -17.37
CA TYR A 466 38.42 1.32 -18.23
C TYR A 466 37.55 0.19 -17.66
N THR A 467 37.56 0.00 -16.34
CA THR A 467 36.65 -0.94 -15.66
C THR A 467 35.21 -0.56 -15.94
N LEU A 468 34.84 0.71 -15.77
CA LEU A 468 33.48 1.21 -16.00
C LEU A 468 32.99 1.03 -17.43
N GLN A 469 33.82 1.37 -18.43
CA GLN A 469 33.46 1.18 -19.84
C GLN A 469 33.17 -0.29 -20.17
N GLY A 470 34.02 -1.22 -19.71
CA GLY A 470 33.76 -2.64 -19.93
C GLY A 470 32.57 -3.17 -19.12
N ALA A 471 32.30 -2.61 -17.93
CA ALA A 471 31.10 -2.93 -17.17
C ALA A 471 29.83 -2.46 -17.89
N PHE A 472 29.83 -1.26 -18.49
CA PHE A 472 28.72 -0.78 -19.33
C PHE A 472 28.48 -1.70 -20.53
N ALA A 473 29.55 -2.14 -21.21
CA ALA A 473 29.43 -3.07 -22.34
C ALA A 473 28.95 -4.48 -21.93
N SER A 474 29.35 -4.97 -20.76
CA SER A 474 28.83 -6.20 -20.17
C SER A 474 27.34 -6.07 -19.84
N LEU A 475 26.99 -5.02 -19.09
CA LEU A 475 25.64 -4.77 -18.62
C LEU A 475 24.66 -4.52 -19.78
N SER A 476 25.08 -3.78 -20.80
CA SER A 476 24.27 -3.55 -22.01
C SER A 476 23.92 -4.84 -22.76
N ARG A 477 24.79 -5.87 -22.73
CA ARG A 477 24.48 -7.18 -23.34
C ARG A 477 23.55 -8.02 -22.47
N GLU A 478 23.63 -7.85 -21.16
CA GLU A 478 22.88 -8.61 -20.16
C GLU A 478 21.44 -8.07 -19.98
N LEU A 479 21.26 -6.75 -20.10
CA LEU A 479 19.97 -6.09 -20.04
C LEU A 479 19.17 -6.30 -21.34
N LYS A 480 18.31 -7.33 -21.31
CA LYS A 480 17.30 -7.60 -22.34
C LYS A 480 15.97 -6.97 -21.92
N THR A 481 15.61 -5.84 -22.52
CA THR A 481 14.38 -5.12 -22.25
C THR A 481 13.24 -5.55 -23.18
N ASP A 482 12.06 -5.76 -22.60
CA ASP A 482 10.82 -6.06 -23.33
C ASP A 482 10.09 -4.77 -23.79
N LEU A 483 9.04 -4.92 -24.60
CA LEU A 483 8.10 -3.83 -24.88
C LEU A 483 6.81 -4.12 -24.12
N VAL A 484 6.50 -3.28 -23.12
CA VAL A 484 5.31 -3.40 -22.29
C VAL A 484 4.61 -2.04 -22.29
N LEU A 485 3.37 -1.98 -22.75
CA LEU A 485 2.57 -0.76 -22.64
C LEU A 485 1.86 -0.74 -21.28
N PRO A 486 1.71 0.42 -20.62
CA PRO A 486 2.07 1.78 -21.06
C PRO A 486 3.49 2.22 -20.67
N GLU A 487 4.39 1.30 -20.34
CA GLU A 487 5.73 1.64 -19.85
C GLU A 487 6.60 2.32 -20.91
N PRO A 488 7.60 3.13 -20.48
CA PRO A 488 8.58 3.68 -21.39
C PRO A 488 9.27 2.61 -22.23
N GLY A 489 9.61 2.99 -23.47
CA GLY A 489 10.18 2.07 -24.45
C GLY A 489 11.44 1.34 -23.96
N PRO A 490 11.70 0.11 -24.48
CA PRO A 490 12.80 -0.74 -24.03
C PRO A 490 14.18 -0.06 -24.01
N GLU A 491 14.47 0.80 -24.99
CA GLU A 491 15.75 1.50 -25.08
C GLU A 491 15.93 2.50 -23.93
N PHE A 492 14.89 3.26 -23.58
CA PHE A 492 14.93 4.19 -22.45
C PHE A 492 15.19 3.46 -21.13
N ARG A 493 14.46 2.36 -20.87
CA ARG A 493 14.65 1.57 -19.64
C ARG A 493 16.04 0.96 -19.55
N LYS A 494 16.60 0.50 -20.67
CA LYS A 494 17.96 -0.03 -20.76
C LYS A 494 19.01 1.04 -20.45
N GLN A 495 18.93 2.21 -21.09
CA GLN A 495 19.84 3.32 -20.82
C GLN A 495 19.73 3.82 -19.38
N LEU A 496 18.51 3.89 -18.85
CA LEU A 496 18.27 4.24 -17.45
C LEU A 496 18.96 3.26 -16.49
N ALA A 497 18.85 1.95 -16.72
CA ALA A 497 19.51 0.95 -15.89
C ALA A 497 21.05 1.09 -15.88
N ILE A 498 21.65 1.35 -17.04
CA ILE A 498 23.10 1.62 -17.16
C ILE A 498 23.46 2.92 -16.43
N ALA A 499 22.67 3.97 -16.59
CA ALA A 499 22.86 5.25 -15.90
C ALA A 499 22.74 5.09 -14.37
N LEU A 500 21.85 4.23 -13.88
CA LEU A 500 21.72 3.93 -12.45
C LEU A 500 22.95 3.22 -11.89
N PHE A 501 23.56 2.30 -12.65
CA PHE A 501 24.85 1.70 -12.27
C PHE A 501 25.94 2.76 -12.17
N TYR A 502 26.06 3.64 -13.19
CA TYR A 502 27.03 4.73 -13.15
C TYR A 502 26.80 5.68 -11.95
N LYS A 503 25.53 6.05 -11.72
CA LYS A 503 25.12 6.85 -10.56
C LYS A 503 25.48 6.17 -9.24
N ALA A 504 25.28 4.86 -9.11
CA ALA A 504 25.67 4.09 -7.94
C ALA A 504 27.18 4.20 -7.69
N VAL A 505 28.00 3.99 -8.72
CA VAL A 505 29.46 4.07 -8.59
C VAL A 505 29.91 5.47 -8.18
N ILE A 506 29.36 6.52 -8.79
CA ILE A 506 29.68 7.91 -8.41
C ILE A 506 29.25 8.19 -6.97
N SER A 507 28.07 7.76 -6.54
CA SER A 507 27.59 7.94 -5.16
C SER A 507 28.50 7.27 -4.12
N LEU A 508 29.22 6.22 -4.51
CA LEU A 508 30.06 5.40 -3.62
C LEU A 508 31.56 5.73 -3.73
N ALA A 509 31.95 6.53 -4.71
CA ALA A 509 33.34 6.89 -4.96
C ALA A 509 33.90 7.79 -3.84
N PRO A 510 35.16 7.58 -3.41
CA PRO A 510 35.86 8.49 -2.51
C PRO A 510 35.93 9.91 -3.10
N ALA A 511 35.87 10.94 -2.26
CA ALA A 511 35.81 12.34 -2.69
C ALA A 511 36.99 12.78 -3.60
N GLY A 512 38.15 12.13 -3.47
CA GLY A 512 39.34 12.38 -4.29
C GLY A 512 39.29 11.76 -5.70
N ASN A 513 38.40 10.79 -5.94
CA ASN A 513 38.29 10.07 -7.23
C ASN A 513 37.27 10.72 -8.19
N LEU A 514 36.59 11.79 -7.77
CA LEU A 514 35.54 12.43 -8.55
C LEU A 514 35.93 13.83 -9.00
N SER A 515 35.83 14.08 -10.30
CA SER A 515 35.91 15.43 -10.85
C SER A 515 34.76 16.29 -10.29
N PRO A 516 34.97 17.60 -10.04
CA PRO A 516 33.93 18.48 -9.51
C PRO A 516 32.64 18.49 -10.34
N LYS A 517 32.77 18.38 -11.68
CA LYS A 517 31.64 18.36 -12.63
C LYS A 517 30.73 17.15 -12.47
N ASN A 518 31.26 16.01 -11.97
CA ASN A 518 30.51 14.75 -11.87
C ASN A 518 29.91 14.52 -10.48
N ARG A 519 30.28 15.30 -9.47
CA ARG A 519 29.84 15.07 -8.07
C ARG A 519 28.33 15.10 -7.89
N SER A 520 27.63 16.00 -8.59
CA SER A 520 26.17 16.14 -8.48
C SER A 520 25.41 14.92 -9.01
N ALA A 521 25.98 14.16 -9.94
CA ALA A 521 25.32 12.99 -10.52
C ALA A 521 25.00 11.91 -9.48
N GLY A 522 25.85 11.76 -8.45
CA GLY A 522 25.67 10.81 -7.35
C GLY A 522 24.68 11.27 -6.27
N ALA A 523 24.27 12.54 -6.25
CA ALA A 523 23.32 13.05 -5.27
C ALA A 523 21.88 12.63 -5.61
N LEU A 524 21.06 12.43 -4.57
CA LEU A 524 19.61 12.31 -4.72
C LEU A 524 18.98 13.70 -4.67
N LEU A 525 17.97 13.94 -5.50
CA LEU A 525 17.20 15.17 -5.43
C LEU A 525 16.43 15.19 -4.12
N GLN A 526 16.70 16.18 -3.27
CA GLN A 526 15.95 16.40 -2.02
C GLN A 526 15.06 17.62 -2.22
N ARG A 527 13.76 17.44 -1.96
CA ARG A 527 12.79 18.53 -1.99
C ARG A 527 12.67 19.14 -0.58
N PRO A 528 12.79 20.46 -0.41
CA PRO A 528 12.51 21.10 0.87
C PRO A 528 11.01 21.02 1.21
N ILE A 529 10.67 21.31 2.47
CA ILE A 529 9.28 21.47 2.90
C ILE A 529 8.63 22.57 2.06
N SER A 530 7.44 22.28 1.52
CA SER A 530 6.72 23.18 0.64
C SER A 530 6.21 24.41 1.40
N SER A 531 6.27 25.56 0.73
CA SER A 531 5.69 26.82 1.19
C SER A 531 5.01 27.55 0.01
N GLY A 532 4.20 28.56 0.30
CA GLY A 532 3.56 29.36 -0.74
C GLY A 532 2.89 30.60 -0.17
N VAL A 533 2.95 31.71 -0.90
CA VAL A 533 2.37 33.01 -0.55
C VAL A 533 1.22 33.31 -1.52
N GLN A 534 0.18 33.98 -1.03
CA GLN A 534 -0.92 34.50 -1.86
C GLN A 534 -1.06 35.99 -1.54
N ASP A 535 -1.23 36.80 -2.56
CA ASP A 535 -1.45 38.24 -2.44
C ASP A 535 -2.67 38.61 -3.27
N TYR A 536 -3.56 39.42 -2.69
CA TYR A 536 -4.79 39.88 -3.32
C TYR A 536 -5.30 41.16 -2.64
N GLU A 537 -5.93 42.02 -3.43
CA GLU A 537 -6.54 43.25 -2.94
C GLU A 537 -7.99 43.00 -2.50
N THR A 538 -8.43 43.74 -1.49
CA THR A 538 -9.81 43.69 -0.98
C THR A 538 -10.33 45.10 -0.71
N ASN A 539 -11.65 45.30 -0.87
CA ASN A 539 -12.29 46.60 -0.62
C ASN A 539 -13.57 46.41 0.22
N GLU A 540 -13.50 46.79 1.49
CA GLU A 540 -14.60 46.60 2.46
C GLU A 540 -15.91 47.26 2.03
N SER A 541 -15.86 48.38 1.29
CA SER A 541 -17.06 49.06 0.79
C SER A 541 -17.84 48.24 -0.24
N LEU A 542 -17.19 47.24 -0.86
CA LEU A 542 -17.77 46.33 -1.84
C LEU A 542 -18.10 44.96 -1.26
N TYR A 543 -18.01 44.75 0.06
CA TYR A 543 -18.33 43.46 0.65
C TYR A 543 -19.82 43.10 0.45
N PRO A 544 -20.13 41.85 0.06
CA PRO A 544 -19.26 40.67 0.04
C PRO A 544 -18.44 40.42 -1.25
N LEU A 545 -18.53 41.26 -2.28
CA LEU A 545 -17.97 40.99 -3.61
C LEU A 545 -16.45 40.77 -3.62
N THR A 546 -15.70 41.57 -2.86
CA THR A 546 -14.23 41.50 -2.77
C THR A 546 -13.74 40.75 -1.53
N LYS A 547 -14.67 40.32 -0.65
CA LYS A 547 -14.32 39.60 0.57
C LYS A 547 -13.93 38.17 0.23
N ALA A 548 -12.79 37.70 0.74
CA ALA A 548 -12.41 36.29 0.68
C ALA A 548 -13.33 35.46 1.59
N ILE A 549 -14.48 35.04 1.07
CA ILE A 549 -15.47 34.26 1.80
C ILE A 549 -15.17 32.76 1.61
N PRO A 550 -15.10 31.98 2.69
CA PRO A 550 -14.98 30.52 2.59
C PRO A 550 -16.15 29.93 1.79
N LYS A 551 -15.89 28.86 1.05
CA LYS A 551 -16.96 28.15 0.33
C LYS A 551 -18.08 27.75 1.30
N LEU A 552 -19.34 28.01 0.93
CA LEU A 552 -20.51 27.76 1.79
C LEU A 552 -20.60 26.29 2.23
N GLU A 553 -20.35 25.36 1.30
CA GLU A 553 -20.41 23.92 1.57
C GLU A 553 -19.12 23.37 2.18
N ALA A 554 -18.12 24.21 2.51
CA ALA A 554 -16.81 23.72 2.93
C ALA A 554 -16.90 22.78 4.15
N LEU A 555 -17.64 23.16 5.20
CA LEU A 555 -17.80 22.33 6.39
C LEU A 555 -18.58 21.03 6.08
N ALA A 556 -19.61 21.10 5.25
CA ALA A 556 -20.34 19.90 4.83
C ALA A 556 -19.43 18.93 4.04
N GLN A 557 -18.54 19.46 3.21
CA GLN A 557 -17.57 18.66 2.45
C GLN A 557 -16.48 18.06 3.35
N THR A 558 -15.97 18.81 4.32
CA THR A 558 -14.92 18.31 5.23
C THR A 558 -15.46 17.40 6.33
N SER A 559 -16.77 17.35 6.56
CA SER A 559 -17.43 16.43 7.49
C SER A 559 -18.15 15.25 6.81
N GLY A 560 -18.07 15.15 5.48
CA GLY A 560 -18.68 14.05 4.73
C GLY A 560 -20.19 14.16 4.51
N GLN A 561 -20.81 15.26 4.92
CA GLN A 561 -22.25 15.50 4.80
C GLN A 561 -22.71 16.01 3.44
N ALA A 562 -21.79 16.55 2.65
CA ALA A 562 -22.10 16.88 1.27
C ALA A 562 -22.49 15.59 0.53
N GLU A 563 -23.72 15.56 0.04
CA GLU A 563 -24.30 14.46 -0.73
C GLU A 563 -23.89 14.58 -2.21
N TYR A 564 -23.35 13.50 -2.75
CA TYR A 564 -23.07 13.34 -4.18
C TYR A 564 -23.98 12.24 -4.75
N VAL A 565 -24.00 12.09 -6.08
CA VAL A 565 -24.92 11.15 -6.77
C VAL A 565 -24.82 9.71 -6.23
N GLU A 566 -23.62 9.22 -5.91
CA GLU A 566 -23.42 7.86 -5.38
C GLU A 566 -23.80 7.73 -3.88
N ASP A 567 -24.03 8.85 -3.20
CA ASP A 567 -24.46 8.86 -1.79
C ASP A 567 -25.97 8.73 -1.62
N ILE A 568 -26.73 8.93 -2.71
CA ILE A 568 -28.18 8.81 -2.72
C ILE A 568 -28.53 7.31 -2.57
N PRO A 569 -29.38 6.93 -1.61
CA PRO A 569 -29.77 5.54 -1.42
C PRO A 569 -30.48 4.95 -2.65
N ASP A 570 -30.23 3.67 -2.90
CA ASP A 570 -30.91 2.94 -3.95
C ASP A 570 -32.43 2.90 -3.69
N ARG A 571 -33.21 3.10 -4.76
CA ARG A 571 -34.67 3.01 -4.70
C ARG A 571 -35.13 1.55 -4.85
N PRO A 572 -36.32 1.18 -4.30
CA PRO A 572 -36.91 -0.12 -4.58
C PRO A 572 -37.00 -0.37 -6.09
N HIS A 573 -36.55 -1.55 -6.52
CA HIS A 573 -36.49 -1.98 -7.93
C HIS A 573 -35.53 -1.18 -8.82
N GLN A 574 -34.63 -0.38 -8.25
CA GLN A 574 -33.56 0.24 -9.02
C GLN A 574 -32.67 -0.85 -9.65
N LEU A 575 -32.32 -0.64 -10.92
CA LEU A 575 -31.40 -1.51 -11.66
C LEU A 575 -30.04 -0.83 -11.77
N HIS A 576 -28.98 -1.64 -11.81
CA HIS A 576 -27.62 -1.18 -12.11
C HIS A 576 -27.23 -1.60 -13.53
N ALA A 577 -26.49 -0.73 -14.22
CA ALA A 577 -25.99 -1.00 -15.56
C ALA A 577 -24.45 -1.10 -15.55
N LYS A 578 -23.90 -2.01 -16.36
CA LYS A 578 -22.47 -2.15 -16.61
C LYS A 578 -22.22 -2.23 -18.11
N PHE A 579 -21.27 -1.44 -18.60
CA PHE A 579 -20.85 -1.48 -20.00
C PHE A 579 -19.93 -2.67 -20.25
N VAL A 580 -20.15 -3.36 -21.38
CA VAL A 580 -19.21 -4.34 -21.94
C VAL A 580 -18.43 -3.64 -23.03
N LEU A 581 -17.15 -3.38 -22.77
CA LEU A 581 -16.27 -2.67 -23.69
C LEU A 581 -15.57 -3.66 -24.64
N ALA A 582 -15.30 -3.23 -25.87
CA ALA A 582 -14.55 -4.03 -26.82
C ALA A 582 -13.08 -4.17 -26.37
N ALA A 583 -12.63 -5.41 -26.15
CA ALA A 583 -11.23 -5.72 -25.90
C ALA A 583 -10.42 -5.90 -27.20
N ALA A 584 -11.10 -5.88 -28.36
CA ALA A 584 -10.48 -6.06 -29.66
C ALA A 584 -9.69 -4.80 -30.10
N PRO A 585 -8.67 -4.95 -30.97
CA PRO A 585 -7.95 -3.81 -31.53
C PRO A 585 -8.88 -2.78 -32.20
N ALA A 586 -8.42 -1.53 -32.28
CA ALA A 586 -9.13 -0.49 -33.02
C ALA A 586 -9.43 -0.95 -34.46
N ASN A 587 -10.57 -0.53 -34.99
CA ASN A 587 -11.08 -0.90 -36.33
C ASN A 587 -11.43 -2.40 -36.50
N SER A 588 -11.61 -3.15 -35.41
CA SER A 588 -12.19 -4.50 -35.47
C SER A 588 -13.68 -4.47 -35.81
N LYS A 589 -14.16 -5.48 -36.54
CA LYS A 589 -15.59 -5.65 -36.86
C LYS A 589 -16.23 -6.64 -35.89
N ILE A 590 -17.35 -6.26 -35.26
CA ILE A 590 -18.17 -7.18 -34.46
C ILE A 590 -18.88 -8.14 -35.42
N ILE A 591 -18.56 -9.43 -35.34
CA ILE A 591 -19.17 -10.49 -36.15
C ILE A 591 -20.47 -10.98 -35.51
N SER A 592 -20.43 -11.25 -34.20
CA SER A 592 -21.56 -11.70 -33.40
C SER A 592 -21.43 -11.23 -31.96
N ILE A 593 -22.55 -11.23 -31.23
CA ILE A 593 -22.61 -10.99 -29.77
C ILE A 593 -23.38 -12.17 -29.19
N ASP A 594 -22.74 -12.95 -28.33
CA ASP A 594 -23.38 -14.02 -27.57
C ASP A 594 -23.50 -13.61 -26.10
N ALA A 595 -24.73 -13.37 -25.67
CA ALA A 595 -25.06 -12.99 -24.30
C ALA A 595 -25.66 -14.15 -23.48
N THR A 596 -25.65 -15.38 -24.00
CA THR A 596 -26.36 -16.52 -23.40
C THR A 596 -25.89 -16.80 -21.97
N ALA A 597 -24.58 -16.83 -21.74
CA ALA A 597 -24.02 -17.03 -20.40
C ALA A 597 -24.39 -15.90 -19.43
N ALA A 598 -24.45 -14.65 -19.91
CA ALA A 598 -24.87 -13.52 -19.08
C ALA A 598 -26.35 -13.63 -18.72
N LEU A 599 -27.22 -13.89 -19.70
CA LEU A 599 -28.68 -14.01 -19.51
C LEU A 599 -29.10 -15.23 -18.69
N ALA A 600 -28.25 -16.24 -18.56
CA ALA A 600 -28.48 -17.36 -17.64
C ALA A 600 -28.46 -16.94 -16.16
N SER A 601 -27.93 -15.76 -15.85
CA SER A 601 -27.99 -15.15 -14.52
C SER A 601 -29.35 -14.48 -14.32
N ILE A 602 -30.11 -14.90 -13.32
CA ILE A 602 -31.57 -14.63 -13.11
C ILE A 602 -31.97 -13.12 -13.06
N GLN A 603 -31.04 -12.17 -13.10
CA GLN A 603 -31.33 -10.74 -12.92
C GLN A 603 -30.63 -9.81 -13.94
N LEU A 604 -30.24 -10.31 -15.12
CA LEU A 604 -29.57 -9.48 -16.14
C LEU A 604 -30.47 -9.20 -17.35
N TYR A 605 -30.54 -7.92 -17.74
CA TYR A 605 -31.07 -7.48 -19.03
C TYR A 605 -29.90 -7.03 -19.91
N PHE A 606 -29.73 -7.65 -21.08
CA PHE A 606 -28.68 -7.28 -22.04
C PHE A 606 -29.30 -6.52 -23.22
N THR A 607 -28.82 -5.31 -23.49
CA THR A 607 -29.26 -4.51 -24.64
C THR A 607 -28.05 -4.07 -25.47
N CYS A 608 -28.10 -4.28 -26.78
CA CYS A 608 -27.08 -3.78 -27.70
C CYS A 608 -27.48 -2.36 -28.14
N MET A 609 -26.92 -1.31 -27.52
CA MET A 609 -27.03 0.04 -28.08
C MET A 609 -26.07 0.17 -29.26
N ARG A 610 -26.62 0.19 -30.49
CA ARG A 610 -25.92 0.80 -31.63
C ARG A 610 -25.93 2.32 -31.40
N ILE A 611 -24.79 2.86 -30.97
CA ILE A 611 -24.58 4.31 -31.01
C ILE A 611 -24.44 4.67 -32.49
N TYR A 612 -25.50 5.21 -33.08
CA TYR A 612 -25.39 5.86 -34.39
C TYR A 612 -24.46 7.07 -34.22
N HIS A 613 -23.34 7.07 -34.93
CA HIS A 613 -22.60 8.30 -35.15
C HIS A 613 -23.55 9.27 -35.86
N PHE A 614 -23.91 10.36 -35.17
CA PHE A 614 -24.31 11.58 -35.85
C PHE A 614 -23.05 12.08 -36.57
N SER A 615 -22.98 11.76 -37.87
CA SER A 615 -22.03 12.32 -38.83
C SER A 615 -22.24 13.82 -38.99
#